data_AF-A0SVQ7-F1
#
_entry.id   AF-A0SVQ7-F1
#
_cell.length_a   1.000
_cell.length_b   1.000
_cell.length_c   1.000
_cell.angle_alpha   90.00
_cell.angle_beta   90.00
_cell.angle_gamma   90.00
#
_symmetry.space_group_name_H-M   'P 1'
#
loop_
_entity.id
_entity.type
_entity.pdbx_description
1 polymer ?
#
loop_
_entity_poly.entity_id
_entity_poly.type
_entity_poly.pdbx_seq_one_letter_code
_entity_poly.pdbx_strand_id
1 'polypeptide(L)'
;SCPKKFTPQEVGMATVTALRRTVPAAVPGITFLSGGQSEEEATQNLNAMNQTSLHRPWKLSFSYGRALQASALAAWKGKAANKQSAQDAFTSRARSNGLASKGKYTAVSSDDQASM
;
A
#
# COMPACT_ATOMS: atom_id res chain seq x y z
N SER A 1 17.60 -0.12 -13.04
CA SER A 1 16.84 -1.32 -13.44
C SER A 1 17.42 -2.56 -12.76
N CYS A 2 17.16 -2.76 -11.46
CA CYS A 2 17.68 -3.94 -10.76
C CYS A 2 16.92 -5.20 -11.21
N PRO A 3 17.59 -6.25 -11.74
CA PRO A 3 16.92 -7.46 -12.20
C PRO A 3 16.47 -8.35 -11.02
N LYS A 4 17.17 -8.30 -9.89
CA LYS A 4 16.79 -9.02 -8.67
C LYS A 4 15.52 -8.41 -8.09
N LYS A 5 14.51 -9.25 -7.89
CA LYS A 5 13.29 -8.90 -7.16
C LYS A 5 13.46 -9.27 -5.69
N PHE A 6 12.85 -8.48 -4.82
CA PHE A 6 12.87 -8.66 -3.38
C PHE A 6 11.44 -8.82 -2.89
N THR A 7 11.29 -9.57 -1.81
CA THR A 7 10.00 -9.80 -1.17
C THR A 7 9.53 -8.53 -0.43
N PRO A 8 8.21 -8.36 -0.22
CA PRO A 8 7.70 -7.26 0.60
C PRO A 8 8.29 -7.23 2.01
N GLN A 9 8.62 -8.40 2.59
CA GLN A 9 9.24 -8.53 3.90
C GLN A 9 10.67 -7.97 3.92
N GLU A 10 11.48 -8.26 2.90
CA GLU A 10 12.81 -7.68 2.75
C GLU A 10 12.74 -6.15 2.59
N VAL A 11 11.81 -5.67 1.76
CA VAL A 11 11.56 -4.22 1.59
C VAL A 11 11.13 -3.59 2.91
N GLY A 12 10.21 -4.22 3.62
CA GLY A 12 9.70 -3.74 4.91
C GLY A 12 10.79 -3.67 5.98
N MET A 13 11.60 -4.71 6.10
CA MET A 13 12.72 -4.77 7.04
C MET A 13 13.78 -3.69 6.74
N ALA A 14 14.19 -3.56 5.48
CA ALA A 14 15.16 -2.56 5.05
C ALA A 14 14.64 -1.14 5.32
N THR A 15 13.38 -0.87 4.99
CA THR A 15 12.76 0.45 5.15
C THR A 15 12.68 0.84 6.63
N VAL A 16 12.13 -0.04 7.48
CA VAL A 16 12.01 0.25 8.92
C VAL A 16 13.39 0.40 9.56
N THR A 17 14.37 -0.41 9.16
CA THR A 17 15.77 -0.29 9.63
C THR A 17 16.35 1.09 9.29
N ALA A 18 16.16 1.56 8.06
CA ALA A 18 16.64 2.87 7.64
C ALA A 18 16.01 4.00 8.47
N LEU A 19 14.67 3.96 8.65
CA LEU A 19 13.96 4.97 9.43
C LEU A 19 14.41 5.00 10.89
N ARG A 20 14.63 3.82 11.51
CA ARG A 20 15.14 3.73 12.88
C ARG A 20 16.52 4.34 13.08
N ARG A 21 17.33 4.44 12.02
CA ARG A 21 18.68 5.03 12.08
C ARG A 21 18.68 6.54 11.89
N THR A 22 17.58 7.14 11.42
CA THR A 22 17.60 8.52 10.93
C THR A 22 16.44 9.38 11.42
N VAL A 23 15.28 8.79 11.71
CA VAL A 23 14.11 9.55 12.16
C VAL A 23 14.08 9.59 13.69
N PRO A 24 13.87 10.76 14.32
CA PRO A 24 13.67 10.86 15.77
C PRO A 24 12.28 10.35 16.20
N ALA A 25 12.19 9.72 17.37
CA ALA A 25 10.94 9.15 17.90
C ALA A 25 9.82 10.18 18.14
N ALA A 26 10.16 11.48 18.23
CA ALA A 26 9.19 12.56 18.42
C ALA A 26 8.30 12.82 17.18
N VAL A 27 8.68 12.34 16.00
CA VAL A 27 7.81 12.43 14.81
C VAL A 27 6.54 11.59 15.09
N PRO A 28 5.32 12.06 14.74
CA PRO A 28 4.11 11.31 15.03
C PRO A 28 3.83 10.18 14.01
N GLY A 29 4.25 10.37 12.76
CA GLY A 29 3.99 9.41 11.70
C GLY A 29 4.75 9.71 10.42
N ILE A 30 4.84 8.68 9.57
CA ILE A 30 5.53 8.70 8.28
C ILE A 30 4.55 8.20 7.22
N THR A 31 4.31 9.01 6.20
CA THR A 31 3.42 8.69 5.10
C THR A 31 4.23 8.42 3.83
N PHE A 32 4.21 7.18 3.36
CA PHE A 32 4.99 6.77 2.19
C PHE A 32 4.35 7.21 0.89
N LEU A 33 5.17 7.64 -0.06
CA LEU A 33 4.82 7.75 -1.46
C LEU A 33 4.81 6.35 -2.11
N SER A 34 3.96 6.14 -3.13
CA SER A 34 3.94 4.88 -3.87
C SER A 34 5.04 4.79 -4.94
N GLY A 35 5.63 5.93 -5.31
CA GLY A 35 6.60 6.01 -6.41
C GLY A 35 5.99 5.44 -7.69
N GLY A 36 6.72 4.54 -8.36
CA GLY A 36 6.29 3.80 -9.55
C GLY A 36 5.80 2.39 -9.29
N GLN A 37 5.53 2.03 -8.04
CA GLN A 37 5.00 0.71 -7.71
C GLN A 37 3.60 0.53 -8.28
N SER A 38 3.25 -0.73 -8.56
CA SER A 38 1.85 -1.08 -8.82
C SER A 38 0.99 -0.80 -7.58
N GLU A 39 -0.32 -0.73 -7.79
CA GLU A 39 -1.27 -0.58 -6.68
C GLU A 39 -1.05 -1.67 -5.62
N GLU A 40 -1.00 -2.94 -6.04
CA GLU A 40 -0.89 -4.06 -5.13
C GLU A 40 0.47 -4.15 -4.42
N GLU A 41 1.56 -3.90 -5.14
CA GLU A 41 2.91 -3.88 -4.57
C GLU A 41 3.04 -2.82 -3.47
N ALA A 42 2.47 -1.63 -3.68
CA ALA A 42 2.46 -0.57 -2.67
C ALA A 42 1.71 -1.00 -1.39
N THR A 43 0.55 -1.68 -1.54
CA THR A 43 -0.20 -2.23 -0.39
C THR A 43 0.64 -3.25 0.37
N GLN A 44 1.23 -4.21 -0.35
CA GLN A 44 1.97 -5.32 0.24
C GLN A 44 3.21 -4.83 0.99
N ASN A 45 3.95 -3.89 0.41
CA ASN A 45 5.10 -3.27 1.05
C ASN A 45 4.71 -2.49 2.31
N LEU A 46 3.63 -1.70 2.26
CA LEU A 46 3.13 -1.00 3.45
C LEU A 46 2.68 -1.95 4.56
N ASN A 47 2.01 -3.04 4.18
CA ASN A 47 1.58 -4.05 5.12
C ASN A 47 2.79 -4.74 5.78
N ALA A 48 3.77 -5.15 4.98
CA ALA A 48 4.99 -5.78 5.47
C ALA A 48 5.78 -4.86 6.41
N MET A 49 5.89 -3.56 6.12
CA MET A 49 6.47 -2.57 7.04
C MET A 49 5.79 -2.56 8.41
N ASN A 50 4.45 -2.60 8.42
CA ASN A 50 3.65 -2.62 9.63
C ASN A 50 3.61 -3.99 10.34
N GLN A 51 4.02 -5.07 9.68
CA GLN A 51 4.16 -6.40 10.26
C GLN A 51 5.59 -6.74 10.72
N THR A 52 6.57 -5.84 10.50
CA THR A 52 7.95 -6.10 10.97
C THR A 52 8.01 -6.30 12.48
N SER A 53 8.95 -7.14 12.93
CA SER A 53 9.21 -7.37 14.36
C SER A 53 9.99 -6.24 15.05
N LEU A 54 10.50 -5.28 14.27
CA LEU A 54 11.24 -4.14 14.78
C LEU A 54 10.31 -3.16 15.50
N HIS A 55 10.75 -2.64 16.65
CA HIS A 55 10.12 -1.49 17.30
C HIS A 55 10.05 -0.27 16.35
N ARG A 56 8.88 0.37 16.30
CA ARG A 56 8.57 1.55 15.49
C ARG A 56 7.84 2.57 16.37
N PRO A 57 8.49 3.67 16.78
CA PRO A 57 7.81 4.70 17.58
C PRO A 57 6.83 5.55 16.75
N TRP A 58 6.90 5.47 15.42
CA TRP A 58 6.04 6.19 14.48
C TRP A 58 4.86 5.36 14.00
N LYS A 59 3.76 6.03 13.63
CA LYS A 59 2.76 5.43 12.73
C LYS A 59 3.28 5.39 11.31
N LEU A 60 3.12 4.26 10.62
CA LEU A 60 3.46 4.12 9.20
C LEU A 60 2.19 4.05 8.37
N SER A 61 2.00 5.00 7.47
CA SER A 61 0.80 5.12 6.62
C SER A 61 1.17 5.47 5.17
N PHE A 62 0.17 5.73 4.34
CA PHE A 62 0.33 6.03 2.92
C PHE A 62 -0.03 7.48 2.61
N SER A 63 0.65 8.04 1.62
CA SER A 63 0.31 9.26 0.89
C SER A 63 0.46 8.96 -0.61
N TYR A 64 -0.51 8.24 -1.15
CA TYR A 64 -0.44 7.66 -2.50
C TYR A 64 -1.25 8.47 -3.52
N GLY A 65 -0.62 8.72 -4.67
CA GLY A 65 -1.30 9.17 -5.89
C GLY A 65 -1.70 7.97 -6.74
N ARG A 66 -0.79 7.53 -7.62
CA ARG A 66 -1.04 6.44 -8.58
C ARG A 66 -1.53 5.15 -7.92
N ALA A 67 -0.95 4.73 -6.80
CA ALA A 67 -1.35 3.48 -6.13
C ALA A 67 -2.75 3.50 -5.48
N LEU A 68 -3.42 4.65 -5.50
CA LEU A 68 -4.78 4.86 -5.02
C LEU A 68 -5.78 5.14 -6.15
N GLN A 69 -5.32 5.73 -7.26
CA GLN A 69 -6.19 6.26 -8.32
C GLN A 69 -6.13 5.48 -9.64
N ALA A 70 -5.14 4.62 -9.88
CA ALA A 70 -4.93 4.00 -11.19
C ALA A 70 -6.14 3.15 -11.62
N SER A 71 -6.65 2.27 -10.76
CA SER A 71 -7.85 1.47 -11.04
C SER A 71 -9.11 2.33 -11.17
N ALA A 72 -9.22 3.39 -10.36
CA ALA A 72 -10.35 4.32 -10.43
C ALA A 72 -10.40 5.07 -11.77
N LEU A 73 -9.26 5.57 -12.25
CA LEU A 73 -9.14 6.22 -13.56
C LEU A 73 -9.42 5.25 -14.71
N ALA A 74 -8.91 4.03 -14.63
CA ALA A 74 -9.16 2.98 -15.62
C ALA A 74 -10.64 2.56 -15.70
N ALA A 75 -11.34 2.53 -14.56
CA ALA A 75 -12.78 2.28 -14.51
C ALA A 75 -13.60 3.48 -15.04
N TRP A 76 -13.21 4.70 -14.67
CA TRP A 76 -13.93 5.91 -15.05
C TRP A 76 -13.92 6.17 -16.56
N LYS A 77 -12.76 6.07 -17.22
CA LYS A 77 -12.57 6.35 -18.66
C LYS A 77 -13.10 7.72 -19.12
N GLY A 78 -13.21 8.70 -18.20
CA GLY A 78 -13.78 10.02 -18.48
C GLY A 78 -15.30 10.05 -18.70
N LYS A 79 -16.01 8.94 -18.47
CA LYS A 79 -17.45 8.82 -18.73
C LYS A 79 -18.26 9.04 -17.45
N ALA A 80 -19.20 9.98 -17.47
CA ALA A 80 -20.05 10.26 -16.31
C ALA A 80 -20.84 9.02 -15.84
N ALA A 81 -21.27 8.16 -16.78
CA ALA A 81 -21.96 6.91 -16.47
C ALA A 81 -21.12 5.93 -15.61
N ASN A 82 -19.79 6.03 -15.65
CA ASN A 82 -18.89 5.13 -14.92
C ASN A 82 -18.50 5.66 -13.52
N LYS A 83 -19.16 6.72 -13.04
CA LYS A 83 -18.84 7.35 -11.76
C LYS A 83 -18.84 6.34 -10.60
N GLN A 84 -19.86 5.48 -10.53
CA GLN A 84 -19.98 4.50 -9.46
C GLN A 84 -18.83 3.49 -9.49
N SER A 85 -18.56 2.88 -10.65
CA SER A 85 -17.46 1.92 -10.80
C SER A 85 -16.09 2.50 -10.44
N ALA A 86 -15.85 3.79 -10.74
CA ALA A 86 -14.64 4.49 -10.34
C ALA A 86 -14.55 4.70 -8.83
N GLN A 87 -15.66 5.07 -8.19
CA GLN A 87 -15.75 5.24 -6.73
C GLN A 87 -15.55 3.91 -5.99
N ASP A 88 -16.11 2.82 -6.51
CA ASP A 88 -15.96 1.48 -5.95
C ASP A 88 -14.50 1.01 -6.01
N ALA A 89 -13.86 1.19 -7.17
CA ALA A 89 -12.43 0.88 -7.35
C ALA A 89 -11.55 1.69 -6.39
N PHE A 90 -11.78 3.01 -6.29
CA PHE A 90 -11.05 3.87 -5.35
C PHE A 90 -11.25 3.43 -3.90
N THR A 91 -12.50 3.15 -3.51
CA THR A 91 -12.85 2.74 -2.13
C THR A 91 -12.22 1.41 -1.76
N SER A 92 -12.21 0.44 -2.69
CA SER A 92 -11.52 -0.83 -2.52
C SER A 92 -10.02 -0.62 -2.24
N ARG A 93 -9.36 0.21 -3.06
CA ARG A 93 -7.94 0.56 -2.87
C ARG A 93 -7.68 1.30 -1.57
N ALA A 94 -8.54 2.25 -1.19
CA ALA A 94 -8.44 2.97 0.08
C ALA A 94 -8.58 2.02 1.29
N ARG A 95 -9.50 1.04 1.22
CA ARG A 95 -9.69 0.01 2.25
C ARG A 95 -8.46 -0.87 2.38
N SER A 96 -7.91 -1.38 1.27
CA SER A 96 -6.71 -2.23 1.28
C SER A 96 -5.51 -1.51 1.88
N ASN A 97 -5.25 -0.26 1.47
CA ASN A 97 -4.17 0.55 2.05
C ASN A 97 -4.42 0.88 3.53
N GLY A 98 -5.69 1.11 3.92
CA GLY A 98 -6.10 1.29 5.31
C GLY A 98 -5.80 0.06 6.18
N LEU A 99 -6.06 -1.15 5.68
CA LEU A 99 -5.71 -2.40 6.35
C LEU A 99 -4.19 -2.60 6.42
N ALA A 100 -3.48 -2.26 5.34
CA ALA A 100 -2.02 -2.36 5.27
C ALA A 100 -1.33 -1.41 6.28
N SER A 101 -1.85 -0.21 6.49
CA SER A 101 -1.36 0.73 7.53
C SER A 101 -1.48 0.18 8.96
N LYS A 102 -2.33 -0.85 9.15
CA LYS A 102 -2.53 -1.55 10.43
C LYS A 102 -1.79 -2.89 10.47
N GLY A 103 -1.10 -3.30 9.40
CA GLY A 103 -0.48 -4.63 9.27
C GLY A 103 -1.51 -5.76 9.17
N LYS A 104 -2.73 -5.47 8.72
CA LYS A 104 -3.86 -6.42 8.66
C LYS A 104 -4.34 -6.69 7.24
N TYR A 105 -3.59 -6.27 6.23
CA TYR A 105 -3.94 -6.60 4.86
C TYR A 105 -3.56 -8.05 4.57
N THR A 106 -4.54 -8.84 4.16
CA THR A 106 -4.36 -10.16 3.57
C THR A 106 -4.65 -10.01 2.09
N ALA A 107 -3.68 -10.33 1.23
CA ALA A 107 -3.93 -10.40 -0.20
C ALA A 107 -5.01 -11.48 -0.40
N VAL A 108 -6.13 -11.10 -1.03
CA VAL A 108 -7.13 -12.08 -1.43
C VAL A 108 -6.48 -12.89 -2.55
N SER A 109 -6.22 -14.17 -2.31
CA SER A 109 -5.77 -15.09 -3.37
C SER A 109 -6.83 -15.10 -4.47
N SER A 110 -6.37 -15.12 -5.72
CA SER A 110 -7.19 -15.20 -6.94
C SER A 110 -8.16 -16.39 -6.99
N ASP A 111 -8.13 -17.29 -6.00
CA ASP A 111 -9.01 -18.45 -5.89
C ASP A 111 -10.40 -18.10 -5.32
N ASP A 112 -10.57 -16.94 -4.65
CA ASP A 112 -11.87 -16.52 -4.08
C ASP A 112 -12.73 -15.69 -5.05
N GLN A 113 -12.26 -15.41 -6.28
CA GLN A 113 -13.10 -14.80 -7.32
C GLN A 113 -13.92 -15.82 -8.13
N ALA A 114 -13.75 -17.12 -7.88
CA ALA A 114 -14.52 -18.19 -8.54
C ALA A 114 -15.82 -18.56 -7.81
N SER A 115 -16.13 -17.90 -6.68
CA SER A 115 -17.24 -18.29 -5.79
C SER A 115 -18.19 -17.15 -5.40
N MET A 116 -18.21 -16.04 -6.16
CA MET A 116 -19.28 -15.04 -6.09
C MET A 116 -19.94 -14.82 -7.45
#